data_AF-A0A354J6G3-F1
#
_entry.id   AF-A0A354J6G3-F1
#
_cell.length_a   1.000
_cell.length_b   1.000
_cell.length_c   1.000
_cell.angle_alpha   90.00
_cell.angle_beta   90.00
_cell.angle_gamma   90.00
#
_symmetry.space_group_name_H-M   'P 1'
#
loop_
_entity.id
_entity.type
_entity.pdbx_description
1 polymer ?
#
loop_
_entity_poly.entity_id
_entity_poly.type
_entity_poly.pdbx_seq_one_letter_code
_entity_poly.pdbx_strand_id
1 'polypeptide(L)'
;MTVEELLDLEMRKCFDFLWETSNHIKGSKGYGLALDRSNNPSLASIASVGFALTGTVIGVKHGFIPYGEGLERAKGTLCKWYNKF
;
A
#
# COMPACT_ATOMS: atom_id res chain seq x y z
N MET A 1 -20.57 -17.90 5.48
CA MET A 1 -19.32 -17.80 4.70
C MET A 1 -19.39 -18.74 3.53
N THR A 2 -19.85 -18.22 2.39
CA THR A 2 -19.70 -18.84 1.08
C THR A 2 -18.26 -18.68 0.57
N VAL A 3 -17.95 -19.28 -0.57
CA VAL A 3 -16.63 -19.10 -1.21
C VAL A 3 -16.42 -17.64 -1.62
N GLU A 4 -17.45 -16.99 -2.13
CA GLU A 4 -17.42 -15.58 -2.52
C GLU A 4 -17.16 -14.68 -1.30
N GLU A 5 -17.87 -14.91 -0.19
CA GLU A 5 -17.66 -14.16 1.05
C GLU A 5 -16.23 -14.37 1.60
N LEU A 6 -15.66 -15.57 1.45
CA LEU A 6 -14.29 -15.87 1.85
C LEU A 6 -13.27 -15.14 0.96
N LEU A 7 -13.48 -15.12 -0.36
CA LEU A 7 -12.59 -14.44 -1.31
C LEU A 7 -12.62 -12.91 -1.13
N ASP A 8 -13.78 -12.34 -0.86
CA ASP A 8 -13.92 -10.91 -0.54
C ASP A 8 -13.20 -10.55 0.77
N LEU A 9 -13.32 -11.42 1.78
CA LEU A 9 -12.59 -11.25 3.03
C LEU A 9 -11.07 -11.35 2.82
N GLU A 10 -10.60 -12.33 2.04
CA GLU A 10 -9.19 -12.49 1.72
C GLU A 10 -8.64 -11.26 0.99
N MET A 11 -9.34 -10.78 -0.05
CA MET A 11 -8.97 -9.55 -0.77
C MET A 11 -8.89 -8.36 0.17
N ARG A 12 -9.88 -8.19 1.06
CA ARG A 12 -9.88 -7.11 2.05
C ARG A 12 -8.67 -7.22 2.98
N LYS A 13 -8.33 -8.42 3.44
CA LYS A 13 -7.18 -8.64 4.34
C LYS A 13 -5.83 -8.48 3.66
N CYS A 14 -5.69 -8.90 2.40
CA CYS A 14 -4.52 -8.60 1.60
C CYS A 14 -4.34 -7.08 1.40
N PHE A 15 -5.44 -6.36 1.14
CA PHE A 15 -5.41 -4.91 1.07
C PHE A 15 -4.98 -4.30 2.41
N ASP A 16 -5.64 -4.66 3.52
CA ASP A 16 -5.32 -4.15 4.85
C ASP A 16 -3.82 -4.36 5.17
N PHE A 17 -3.28 -5.55 4.89
CA PHE A 17 -1.86 -5.86 5.07
C PHE A 17 -0.95 -4.90 4.29
N LEU A 18 -1.15 -4.78 2.97
CA LEU A 18 -0.32 -3.91 2.12
C LEU A 18 -0.47 -2.43 2.50
N TRP A 19 -1.68 -2.04 2.89
CA TRP A 19 -1.98 -0.68 3.32
C TRP A 19 -1.28 -0.38 4.64
N GLU A 20 -1.56 -1.12 5.70
CA GLU A 20 -1.07 -0.90 7.07
C GLU A 20 0.45 -1.05 7.21
N THR A 21 1.06 -1.98 6.45
CA THR A 21 2.52 -2.20 6.49
C THR A 21 3.32 -1.22 5.62
N SER A 22 2.64 -0.38 4.84
CA SER A 22 3.28 0.72 4.14
C SER A 22 3.45 1.93 5.06
N ASN A 23 4.47 2.75 4.85
CA ASN A 23 4.70 3.94 5.67
C ASN A 23 3.73 5.07 5.31
N HIS A 24 2.91 5.49 6.27
CA HIS A 24 1.91 6.57 6.13
C HIS A 24 2.38 7.93 6.64
N ILE A 25 3.59 8.02 7.21
CA ILE A 25 4.07 9.22 7.90
C ILE A 25 4.47 10.27 6.86
N LYS A 26 3.58 11.23 6.60
CA LYS A 26 3.81 12.35 5.69
C LYS A 26 5.12 13.06 6.06
N GLY A 27 5.94 13.38 5.06
CA GLY A 27 7.25 14.02 5.25
C GLY A 27 8.38 13.08 5.64
N SER A 28 8.12 11.82 6.00
CA SER A 28 9.19 10.85 6.28
C SER A 28 10.00 10.52 5.02
N LYS A 29 11.25 10.08 5.20
CA LYS A 29 12.13 9.66 4.09
C LYS A 29 11.60 8.46 3.31
N GLY A 30 10.79 7.62 3.97
CA GLY A 30 10.25 6.39 3.41
C GLY A 30 8.75 6.42 3.18
N TYR A 31 8.11 7.61 3.08
CA TYR A 31 6.67 7.70 2.83
C TYR A 31 6.27 6.86 1.63
N GLY A 32 5.24 6.04 1.81
CA GLY A 32 4.70 5.17 0.76
C GLY A 32 5.55 3.93 0.46
N LEU A 33 6.67 3.70 1.16
CA LEU A 33 7.45 2.47 1.06
C LEU A 33 6.85 1.36 1.93
N ALA A 34 6.88 0.13 1.42
CA ALA A 34 6.43 -1.07 2.10
C ALA A 34 7.61 -1.79 2.74
N LEU A 35 7.40 -2.33 3.94
CA LEU A 35 8.41 -3.09 4.66
C LEU A 35 8.89 -4.33 3.86
N ASP A 36 10.18 -4.65 3.98
CA ASP A 36 10.74 -5.90 3.45
C ASP A 36 10.26 -7.11 4.27
N ARG A 37 10.27 -6.98 5.59
CA ARG A 37 9.88 -8.02 6.55
C ARG A 37 9.42 -7.40 7.87
N SER A 38 8.50 -8.06 8.55
CA SER A 38 7.88 -7.55 9.79
C SER A 38 8.85 -7.42 10.97
N ASN A 39 9.92 -8.21 11.02
CA ASN A 39 10.89 -8.20 12.12
C ASN A 39 11.99 -7.13 11.97
N ASN A 40 12.02 -6.39 10.86
CA ASN A 40 12.97 -5.30 10.65
C ASN A 40 12.30 -4.11 9.94
N PRO A 41 11.71 -3.18 10.70
CA PRO A 41 10.93 -2.06 10.14
C PRO A 41 11.81 -0.99 9.47
N SER A 42 13.13 -1.13 9.49
CA SER A 42 14.06 -0.16 8.88
C SER A 42 14.31 -0.39 7.39
N LEU A 43 13.93 -1.55 6.85
CA LEU A 43 14.17 -1.94 5.46
C LEU A 43 12.87 -1.99 4.66
N ALA A 44 12.93 -1.49 3.43
CA ALA A 44 11.84 -1.54 2.48
C ALA A 44 12.15 -2.47 1.30
N SER A 45 11.13 -3.14 0.77
CA SER A 45 11.22 -3.98 -0.43
C SER A 45 10.55 -3.28 -1.62
N ILE A 46 11.29 -3.14 -2.72
CA ILE A 46 10.79 -2.50 -3.94
C ILE A 46 9.68 -3.33 -4.59
N ALA A 47 9.79 -4.66 -4.54
CA ALA A 47 8.74 -5.54 -5.02
C ALA A 47 7.45 -5.37 -4.19
N SER A 48 7.57 -5.32 -2.86
CA SER A 48 6.44 -5.09 -1.97
C SER A 48 5.78 -3.73 -2.22
N VAL A 49 6.56 -2.69 -2.52
CA VAL A 49 6.03 -1.37 -2.92
C VAL A 49 5.20 -1.47 -4.20
N GLY A 50 5.65 -2.24 -5.20
CA GLY A 50 4.88 -2.50 -6.42
C GLY A 50 3.53 -3.15 -6.11
N PHE A 51 3.50 -4.16 -5.24
CA PHE A 51 2.25 -4.79 -4.80
C PHE A 51 1.35 -3.83 -4.03
N ALA A 52 1.90 -3.01 -3.13
CA ALA A 52 1.14 -2.01 -2.39
C ALA A 52 0.52 -0.92 -3.30
N LEU A 53 1.22 -0.51 -4.36
CA LEU A 53 0.68 0.40 -5.38
C LEU A 53 -0.50 -0.24 -6.14
N THR A 54 -0.40 -1.51 -6.51
CA THR A 54 -1.51 -2.26 -7.10
C THR A 54 -2.69 -2.37 -6.13
N GLY A 55 -2.41 -2.75 -4.87
CA GLY A 55 -3.40 -2.82 -3.80
C GLY A 55 -4.12 -1.50 -3.57
N THR A 56 -3.43 -0.36 -3.71
CA THR A 56 -4.03 0.98 -3.60
C THR A 56 -5.14 1.19 -4.63
N VAL A 57 -4.91 0.80 -5.89
CA VAL A 57 -5.92 0.93 -6.96
C VAL A 57 -7.10 -0.01 -6.72
N ILE A 58 -6.84 -1.24 -6.27
CA ILE A 58 -7.89 -2.22 -5.91
C ILE A 58 -8.73 -1.67 -4.75
N GLY A 59 -8.09 -1.15 -3.70
CA GLY A 59 -8.77 -0.56 -2.54
C GLY A 59 -9.70 0.60 -2.92
N VAL A 60 -9.27 1.46 -3.86
CA VAL A 60 -10.14 2.51 -4.40
C VAL A 60 -11.32 1.90 -5.18
N LYS A 61 -11.07 0.90 -6.04
CA LYS A 61 -12.11 0.27 -6.87
C LYS A 61 -13.19 -0.43 -6.04
N HIS A 62 -12.80 -1.05 -4.93
CA HIS A 62 -13.70 -1.75 -4.00
C HIS A 62 -14.21 -0.87 -2.85
N GLY A 63 -13.85 0.42 -2.83
CA GLY A 63 -14.34 1.36 -1.82
C GLY A 63 -13.74 1.16 -0.42
N PHE A 64 -12.61 0.49 -0.29
CA PHE A 64 -11.88 0.34 0.98
C PHE A 64 -11.24 1.65 1.43
N ILE A 65 -10.84 2.48 0.47
CA ILE A 65 -10.34 3.85 0.68
C ILE A 65 -10.93 4.81 -0.37
N PRO A 66 -11.05 6.11 -0.07
CA PRO A 66 -11.46 7.12 -1.05
C PRO A 66 -10.42 7.30 -2.17
N TYR A 67 -10.87 7.70 -3.36
CA TYR A 67 -9.99 8.00 -4.50
C TYR A 67 -8.89 9.01 -4.16
N GLY A 68 -9.23 10.08 -3.42
CA GLY A 68 -8.26 11.11 -3.02
C GLY A 68 -7.11 10.56 -2.18
N GLU A 69 -7.40 9.63 -1.27
CA GLU A 69 -6.41 8.99 -0.41
C GLU A 69 -5.51 8.04 -1.22
N GLY A 70 -6.10 7.27 -2.14
CA GLY A 70 -5.34 6.43 -3.06
C GLY A 70 -4.44 7.24 -4.01
N LEU A 71 -4.93 8.38 -4.52
CA LEU A 71 -4.15 9.28 -5.37
C LEU A 71 -3.00 9.92 -4.61
N GLU A 72 -3.24 10.40 -3.39
CA GLU A 72 -2.20 10.95 -2.52
C GLU A 72 -1.12 9.89 -2.24
N ARG A 73 -1.52 8.66 -1.92
CA ARG A 73 -0.61 7.54 -1.70
C ARG A 73 0.27 7.29 -2.92
N ALA A 74 -0.35 7.07 -4.09
CA ALA A 74 0.39 6.74 -5.30
C ALA A 74 1.37 7.86 -5.69
N LYS A 75 0.92 9.14 -5.63
CA LYS A 75 1.79 10.29 -5.91
C LYS A 75 2.92 10.41 -4.90
N GLY A 76 2.65 10.29 -3.61
CA GLY A 76 3.68 10.44 -2.59
C GLY A 76 4.72 9.32 -2.63
N THR A 77 4.30 8.08 -2.95
CA THR A 77 5.22 6.98 -3.22
C THR A 77 6.10 7.31 -4.43
N LEU A 78 5.53 7.68 -5.58
CA LEU A 78 6.25 7.89 -6.85
C LEU A 78 7.09 9.19 -6.91
N CYS A 79 6.59 10.31 -6.39
CA CYS A 79 7.30 11.60 -6.40
C CYS A 79 8.62 11.54 -5.63
N LYS A 80 8.74 10.67 -4.63
CA LYS A 80 10.02 10.45 -3.93
C LYS A 80 11.07 9.75 -4.79
N TRP A 81 10.65 8.91 -5.75
CA TRP A 81 11.54 8.29 -6.72
C TRP A 81 12.01 9.31 -7.76
N TYR A 82 11.09 10.12 -8.28
CA TYR A 82 11.38 11.03 -9.38
C TYR A 82 12.25 12.25 -9.00
N ASN A 83 12.20 12.70 -7.73
CA ASN A 83 13.01 13.82 -7.26
C ASN A 83 14.41 13.41 -6.75
N LYS A 84 14.82 12.15 -7.00
CA LYS A 84 16.11 11.59 -6.56
C LYS A 84 16.99 11.08 -7.70
N PHE A 85 16.52 11.18 -8.94
CA PHE A 85 17.27 10.90 -10.17
C PHE A 85 17.27 12.13 -11.06
#